data_AF-A0A3D6CEW4-F1
#
_entry.id   AF-A0A3D6CEW4-F1
#
_cell.length_a   1.000
_cell.length_b   1.000
_cell.length_c   1.000
_cell.angle_alpha   90.00
_cell.angle_beta   90.00
_cell.angle_gamma   90.00
#
_symmetry.space_group_name_H-M   'P 1'
#
loop_
_entity.id
_entity.type
_entity.pdbx_description
1 polymer ?
#
loop_
_entity_poly.entity_id
_entity_poly.type
_entity_poly.pdbx_seq_one_letter_code
_entity_poly.pdbx_strand_id
1 'polypeptide(L)'
;MKWIIAFICVSLLPLASLAQEDSVYAWGKKMITLRDVVLDKKIDIPFFIQKIQSDSSFYKAFKNLRILGFISRNDIRMLGKNGGLRASLRSKTRQIRANGCRVMQVLEQESMGDMFNNDGSYNYYSADMYASLFFTKGTVC
;
A
#
# COMPACT_ATOMS: atom_id res chain seq x y z
N MET A 1 15.75 -27.62 -52.77
CA MET A 1 14.50 -26.91 -52.35
C MET A 1 13.56 -27.73 -51.47
N LYS A 2 13.43 -29.07 -51.63
CA LYS A 2 12.56 -29.90 -50.78
C LYS A 2 12.96 -29.98 -49.28
N TRP A 3 14.25 -29.86 -48.97
CA TRP A 3 14.77 -30.00 -47.60
C TRP A 3 14.65 -28.71 -46.76
N ILE A 4 14.53 -27.55 -47.41
CA ILE A 4 14.34 -26.25 -46.73
C ILE A 4 12.91 -26.13 -46.19
N ILE A 5 11.93 -26.69 -46.91
CA ILE A 5 10.52 -26.70 -46.50
C ILE A 5 10.32 -27.60 -45.27
N ALA A 6 11.07 -28.71 -45.17
CA ALA A 6 11.02 -29.60 -44.01
C ALA A 6 11.56 -28.93 -42.72
N PHE A 7 12.57 -28.08 -42.83
CA PHE A 7 13.15 -27.38 -41.67
C PHE A 7 12.22 -26.28 -41.12
N ILE A 8 11.46 -25.62 -42.00
CA ILE A 8 10.49 -24.59 -41.61
C ILE A 8 9.29 -25.21 -40.86
N CYS A 9 8.85 -26.41 -41.24
CA CYS A 9 7.73 -27.10 -40.59
C CYS A 9 8.03 -27.57 -39.14
N VAL A 10 9.29 -27.88 -38.81
CA VAL A 10 9.67 -28.34 -37.46
C VAL A 10 9.79 -27.18 -36.46
N SER A 11 9.96 -25.94 -36.95
CA SER A 11 10.03 -24.73 -36.11
C SER A 11 8.66 -24.17 -35.68
N LEU A 12 7.56 -24.74 -36.19
CA LEU A 12 6.18 -24.32 -35.93
C LEU A 12 5.44 -25.19 -34.91
N LEU A 13 6.15 -26.05 -34.18
CA LEU A 13 5.60 -26.74 -33.01
C LEU A 13 5.37 -25.69 -31.90
N PRO A 14 4.11 -25.42 -31.51
CA PRO A 14 3.84 -24.52 -30.40
C PRO A 14 4.40 -25.17 -29.13
N LEU A 15 5.41 -24.56 -28.53
CA LEU A 15 5.73 -24.77 -27.12
C LEU A 15 4.46 -24.43 -26.35
N ALA A 16 3.77 -25.46 -25.86
CA ALA A 16 2.70 -25.27 -24.90
C ALA A 16 3.30 -24.57 -23.68
N SER A 17 3.13 -23.25 -23.64
CA SER A 17 3.33 -22.46 -22.44
C SER A 17 2.43 -23.08 -21.38
N LEU A 18 3.02 -23.72 -20.37
CA LEU A 18 2.32 -23.98 -19.12
C LEU A 18 2.06 -22.61 -18.49
N ALA A 19 0.97 -21.97 -18.88
CA ALA A 19 0.41 -20.87 -18.12
C ALA A 19 0.06 -21.47 -16.75
N GLN A 20 0.63 -20.92 -15.69
CA GLN A 20 0.34 -21.32 -14.33
C GLN A 20 -1.15 -21.04 -14.09
N GLU A 21 -1.88 -22.01 -13.54
CA GLU A 21 -3.29 -21.79 -13.20
C GLU A 21 -3.37 -20.69 -12.14
N ASP A 22 -3.91 -19.54 -12.50
CA ASP A 22 -4.19 -18.45 -11.56
C ASP A 22 -5.08 -19.01 -10.44
N SER A 23 -4.64 -18.86 -9.19
CA SER A 23 -5.46 -19.25 -8.04
C SER A 23 -6.63 -18.26 -7.90
N VAL A 24 -7.77 -18.57 -8.54
CA VAL A 24 -9.01 -17.81 -8.41
C VAL A 24 -9.70 -18.23 -7.11
N TYR A 25 -9.62 -17.39 -6.08
CA TYR A 25 -10.33 -17.60 -4.83
C TYR A 25 -11.68 -16.86 -4.86
N ALA A 26 -12.78 -17.62 -4.87
CA ALA A 26 -14.13 -17.07 -4.82
C ALA A 26 -14.54 -16.72 -3.37
N TRP A 27 -14.42 -15.45 -2.99
CA TRP A 27 -14.93 -14.93 -1.71
C TRP A 27 -16.12 -13.99 -1.95
N GLY A 28 -17.34 -14.56 -1.99
CA GLY A 28 -18.56 -13.80 -2.30
C GLY A 28 -18.60 -13.23 -3.73
N LYS A 29 -19.54 -12.30 -4.00
CA LYS A 29 -19.81 -11.72 -5.33
C LYS A 29 -18.71 -10.79 -5.91
N LYS A 30 -17.51 -10.75 -5.35
CA LYS A 30 -16.39 -9.93 -5.87
C LYS A 30 -15.17 -10.81 -6.12
N MET A 31 -14.73 -10.83 -7.38
CA MET A 31 -13.45 -11.44 -7.75
C MET A 31 -12.32 -10.43 -7.53
N ILE A 32 -11.28 -10.85 -6.81
CA ILE A 32 -10.06 -10.07 -6.59
C ILE A 32 -8.90 -10.92 -7.11
N THR A 33 -8.17 -10.42 -8.11
CA THR A 33 -6.96 -11.08 -8.63
C THR A 33 -5.77 -10.65 -7.79
N LEU A 34 -5.16 -11.60 -7.08
CA LEU A 34 -3.92 -11.38 -6.34
C LEU A 34 -2.72 -11.61 -7.26
N ARG A 35 -1.61 -10.90 -7.04
CA ARG A 35 -0.34 -11.17 -7.75
C ARG A 35 0.33 -12.41 -7.17
N ASP A 36 1.02 -13.15 -8.02
CA ASP A 36 1.79 -14.31 -7.60
C ASP A 36 2.88 -13.93 -6.60
N VAL A 37 2.86 -14.60 -5.45
CA VAL A 37 3.95 -14.62 -4.48
C VAL A 37 4.46 -16.05 -4.46
N VAL A 38 5.75 -16.25 -4.77
CA VAL A 38 6.37 -17.58 -4.68
C VAL A 38 6.51 -17.94 -3.20
N LEU A 39 5.59 -18.77 -2.72
CA LEU A 39 5.63 -19.35 -1.38
C LEU A 39 6.37 -20.69 -1.47
N ASP A 40 7.36 -20.89 -0.60
CA ASP A 40 8.13 -22.13 -0.53
C ASP A 40 7.20 -23.34 -0.25
N LYS A 41 7.52 -24.52 -0.80
CA LYS A 41 6.67 -25.73 -0.79
C LYS A 41 6.34 -26.27 0.61
N LYS A 42 6.93 -25.70 1.66
CA LYS A 42 6.73 -26.07 3.08
C LYS A 42 5.67 -25.21 3.78
N ILE A 43 5.07 -24.24 3.10
CA ILE A 43 4.04 -23.36 3.69
C ILE A 43 2.67 -24.02 3.53
N ASP A 44 2.03 -24.33 4.65
CA ASP A 44 0.62 -24.72 4.70
C ASP A 44 -0.24 -23.50 4.33
N ILE A 45 -0.66 -23.45 3.06
CA ILE A 45 -1.40 -22.32 2.49
C ILE A 45 -2.75 -22.09 3.21
N PRO A 46 -3.59 -23.13 3.46
CA PRO A 46 -4.79 -22.97 4.28
C PRO A 46 -4.52 -22.36 5.66
N PHE A 47 -3.50 -22.85 6.37
CA PHE A 47 -3.13 -22.32 7.68
C PHE A 47 -2.64 -20.88 7.60
N PHE A 48 -1.85 -20.53 6.59
CA PHE A 48 -1.38 -19.16 6.35
C PHE A 48 -2.55 -18.19 6.08
N ILE A 49 -3.49 -18.57 5.21
CA ILE A 49 -4.69 -17.75 4.93
C ILE A 49 -5.52 -17.58 6.20
N GLN A 50 -5.78 -18.66 6.94
CA GLN A 50 -6.50 -18.60 8.20
C GLN A 50 -5.79 -17.71 9.22
N LYS A 51 -4.45 -17.79 9.29
CA LYS A 51 -3.64 -16.95 10.16
C LYS A 51 -3.80 -15.48 9.81
N ILE A 52 -3.70 -15.10 8.54
CA ILE A 52 -3.92 -13.71 8.10
C ILE A 52 -5.34 -13.25 8.40
N GLN A 53 -6.34 -14.07 8.12
CA GLN A 53 -7.75 -13.72 8.35
C GLN A 53 -8.10 -13.53 9.83
N SER A 54 -7.47 -14.32 10.71
CA SER A 54 -7.68 -14.23 12.16
C SER A 54 -6.75 -13.23 12.85
N ASP A 55 -5.70 -12.76 12.17
CA ASP A 55 -4.74 -11.82 12.73
C ASP A 55 -5.35 -10.42 12.85
N SER A 56 -5.49 -9.95 14.09
CA SER A 56 -5.96 -8.61 14.42
C SER A 56 -4.85 -7.66 14.86
N SER A 57 -3.59 -8.09 14.87
CA SER A 57 -2.44 -7.30 15.33
C SER A 57 -2.29 -6.01 14.56
N PHE A 58 -2.37 -6.07 13.22
CA PHE A 58 -2.30 -4.88 12.36
C PHE A 58 -3.43 -3.91 12.70
N TYR A 59 -4.67 -4.39 12.74
CA TYR A 59 -5.82 -3.57 13.11
C TYR A 59 -5.71 -2.98 14.53
N LYS A 60 -5.21 -3.75 15.50
CA LYS A 60 -4.94 -3.29 16.88
C LYS A 60 -3.87 -2.20 16.92
N ALA A 61 -2.80 -2.32 16.13
CA ALA A 61 -1.76 -1.31 16.04
C ALA A 61 -2.33 0.04 15.55
N PHE A 62 -3.18 0.03 14.53
CA PHE A 62 -3.88 1.25 14.07
C PHE A 62 -4.83 1.82 15.13
N LYS A 63 -5.53 0.96 15.88
CA LYS A 63 -6.36 1.42 17.02
C LYS A 63 -5.52 2.06 18.12
N ASN A 64 -4.33 1.53 18.42
CA ASN A 64 -3.44 2.11 19.42
C ASN A 64 -3.04 3.56 19.07
N LEU A 65 -2.83 3.86 17.79
CA LEU A 65 -2.57 5.23 17.31
C LEU A 65 -3.74 6.20 17.57
N ARG A 66 -4.93 5.74 17.93
CA ARG A 66 -6.07 6.61 18.26
C ARG A 66 -6.25 6.86 19.76
N ILE A 67 -5.71 5.99 20.62
CA ILE A 67 -5.98 6.02 22.07
C ILE A 67 -4.75 6.37 22.92
N LEU A 68 -3.55 6.37 22.33
CA LEU A 68 -2.30 6.72 22.99
C LEU A 68 -1.83 8.13 22.58
N GLY A 69 -1.12 8.81 23.49
CA GLY A 69 -0.35 10.00 23.14
C GLY A 69 1.04 9.59 22.63
N PHE A 70 1.53 10.23 21.57
CA PHE A 70 2.83 9.94 20.98
C PHE A 70 3.37 11.13 20.18
N ILE A 71 4.65 11.07 19.82
CA ILE A 71 5.27 11.97 18.87
C ILE A 71 5.56 11.19 17.57
N SER A 72 5.18 11.75 16.43
CA SER A 72 5.48 11.19 15.11
C SER A 72 6.46 12.08 14.35
N ARG A 73 7.35 11.44 13.58
CA ARG A 73 8.15 12.10 12.55
C ARG A 73 7.72 11.53 11.20
N ASN A 74 7.26 12.39 10.32
CA ASN A 74 6.68 12.03 9.04
C ASN A 74 7.58 12.57 7.92
N ASP A 75 7.87 11.75 6.91
CA ASP A 75 8.57 12.14 5.69
C ASP A 75 7.79 11.56 4.51
N ILE A 76 6.97 12.40 3.88
CA ILE A 76 6.13 12.03 2.75
C ILE A 76 6.80 12.59 1.49
N ARG A 77 7.03 11.73 0.50
CA ARG A 77 7.71 12.09 -0.75
C ARG A 77 6.89 11.64 -1.95
N MET A 78 6.57 12.59 -2.82
CA MET A 78 5.89 12.33 -4.08
C MET A 78 6.94 12.24 -5.19
N LEU A 79 7.04 11.07 -5.81
CA LEU A 79 8.00 10.80 -6.86
C LEU A 79 7.33 10.89 -8.23
N GLY A 80 8.04 11.47 -9.19
CA GLY A 80 7.66 11.44 -10.60
C GLY A 80 7.92 10.07 -11.23
N LYS A 81 7.49 9.90 -12.48
CA LYS A 81 7.69 8.64 -13.24
C LYS A 81 9.17 8.25 -13.39
N ASN A 82 10.06 9.23 -13.42
CA ASN A 82 11.52 9.03 -13.47
C ASN A 82 12.16 8.80 -12.09
N GLY A 83 11.36 8.69 -11.02
CA GLY A 83 11.84 8.57 -9.64
C GLY A 83 12.31 9.89 -9.01
N GLY A 84 12.28 11.01 -9.74
CA GLY A 84 12.66 12.32 -9.23
C GLY A 84 11.64 12.87 -8.22
N LEU A 85 12.11 13.61 -7.21
CA LEU A 85 11.25 14.23 -6.21
C LEU A 85 10.41 15.37 -6.84
N ARG A 86 9.08 15.32 -6.69
CA ARG A 86 8.17 16.38 -7.13
C ARG A 86 7.67 17.24 -5.98
N ALA A 87 7.26 16.60 -4.90
CA ALA A 87 6.81 17.27 -3.70
C ALA A 87 7.24 16.49 -2.46
N SER A 88 7.40 17.18 -1.34
CA SER A 88 7.65 16.52 -0.06
C SER A 88 7.00 17.26 1.10
N LEU A 89 6.72 16.52 2.17
CA LEU A 89 6.25 17.03 3.44
C LEU A 89 7.02 16.32 4.55
N ARG A 90 7.84 17.07 5.26
CA ARG A 90 8.50 16.61 6.48
C ARG A 90 7.84 17.29 7.65
N SER A 91 7.42 16.51 8.65
CA SER A 91 6.79 17.09 9.83
C SER A 91 7.06 16.29 11.09
N LYS A 92 7.01 16.98 12.21
CA LYS A 92 7.02 16.39 13.54
C LYS A 92 5.73 16.78 14.23
N THR A 93 4.95 15.79 14.64
CA THR A 93 3.64 16.00 15.27
C THR A 93 3.61 15.37 16.65
N ARG A 94 2.78 15.92 17.55
CA ARG A 94 2.50 15.35 18.86
C ARG A 94 1.01 15.12 18.99
N GLN A 95 0.61 13.87 19.19
CA GLN A 95 -0.75 13.54 19.58
C GLN A 95 -0.88 13.62 21.09
N ILE A 96 -1.87 14.38 21.56
CA ILE A 96 -2.23 14.52 22.96
C ILE A 96 -3.59 13.86 23.14
N ARG A 97 -3.71 13.00 24.14
CA ARG A 97 -4.94 12.28 24.47
C ARG A 97 -5.38 12.67 25.88
N ALA A 98 -6.59 13.20 26.00
CA ALA A 98 -7.17 13.63 27.28
C ALA A 98 -8.70 13.47 27.22
N ASN A 99 -9.31 13.02 28.33
CA ASN A 99 -10.77 12.90 28.49
C ASN A 99 -11.47 12.13 27.35
N GLY A 100 -10.85 11.05 26.86
CA GLY A 100 -11.41 10.24 25.77
C GLY A 100 -11.20 10.82 24.36
N CYS A 101 -10.75 12.07 24.24
CA CYS A 101 -10.50 12.73 22.96
C CYS A 101 -9.00 12.77 22.63
N ARG A 102 -8.69 13.01 21.35
CA ARG A 102 -7.34 13.25 20.86
C ARG A 102 -7.27 14.55 20.06
N VAL A 103 -6.15 15.25 20.19
CA VAL A 103 -5.77 16.41 19.37
C VAL A 103 -4.34 16.20 18.88
N MET A 104 -4.02 16.80 17.75
CA MET A 104 -2.66 16.78 17.20
C MET A 104 -2.09 18.19 17.15
N GLN A 105 -0.86 18.34 17.60
CA GLN A 105 -0.05 19.54 17.45
C GLN A 105 1.01 19.29 16.38
N VAL A 106 1.20 20.25 15.48
CA VAL A 106 2.33 20.27 14.54
C VAL A 106 3.46 21.04 15.21
N LEU A 107 4.56 20.36 15.50
CA LEU A 107 5.73 20.93 16.17
C LEU A 107 6.71 21.53 15.16
N GLU A 108 6.94 20.82 14.06
CA GLU A 108 7.82 21.22 12.95
C GLU A 108 7.13 20.79 11.64
N GLN A 109 7.20 21.62 10.60
CA GLN A 109 6.67 21.27 9.27
C GLN A 109 7.41 22.02 8.17
N GLU A 110 7.89 21.27 7.19
CA GLU A 110 8.53 21.78 5.98
C GLU A 110 7.90 21.09 4.77
N SER A 111 7.60 21.86 3.74
CA SER A 111 7.00 21.36 2.50
C SER A 111 7.74 21.90 1.29
N MET A 112 7.84 21.10 0.24
CA MET A 112 8.45 21.47 -1.03
C MET A 112 7.55 21.08 -2.21
N GLY A 113 7.71 21.80 -3.32
CA GLY A 113 6.95 21.55 -4.54
C GLY A 113 5.47 21.87 -4.38
N ASP A 114 4.63 21.17 -5.12
CA ASP A 114 3.18 21.33 -5.19
C ASP A 114 2.45 20.41 -4.20
N MET A 115 2.97 20.21 -2.98
CA MET A 115 2.35 19.32 -1.99
C MET A 115 0.91 19.72 -1.63
N PHE A 116 0.65 21.03 -1.60
CA PHE A 116 -0.64 21.62 -1.28
C PHE A 116 -1.20 22.38 -2.48
N ASN A 117 -2.52 22.33 -2.63
CA ASN A 117 -3.27 23.18 -3.53
C ASN A 117 -3.36 24.61 -2.97
N ASN A 118 -3.85 25.56 -3.78
CA ASN A 118 -4.03 26.96 -3.37
C ASN A 118 -5.00 27.14 -2.18
N ASP A 119 -5.92 26.20 -1.98
CA ASP A 119 -6.87 26.18 -0.86
C ASP A 119 -6.28 25.51 0.41
N GLY A 120 -5.03 25.04 0.35
CA GLY A 120 -4.34 24.34 1.44
C GLY A 120 -4.70 22.84 1.56
N SER A 121 -5.53 22.29 0.67
CA SER A 121 -5.76 20.85 0.58
C SER A 121 -4.53 20.12 0.00
N TYR A 122 -4.41 18.81 0.25
CA TYR A 122 -3.33 18.03 -0.34
C TYR A 122 -3.56 17.85 -1.85
N ASN A 123 -2.55 18.16 -2.66
CA ASN A 123 -2.62 17.98 -4.11
C ASN A 123 -2.55 16.49 -4.52
N TYR A 124 -1.98 15.64 -3.67
CA TYR A 124 -1.77 14.23 -3.95
C TYR A 124 -2.69 13.33 -3.12
N TYR A 125 -3.41 12.43 -3.80
CA TYR A 125 -4.28 11.45 -3.14
C TYR A 125 -3.55 10.62 -2.07
N SER A 126 -2.31 10.21 -2.32
CA SER A 126 -1.53 9.44 -1.35
C SER A 126 -1.18 10.27 -0.10
N ALA A 127 -0.93 11.57 -0.25
CA ALA A 127 -0.69 12.47 0.87
C ALA A 127 -1.98 12.69 1.68
N ASP A 128 -3.11 12.88 0.99
CA ASP A 128 -4.42 13.00 1.64
C ASP A 128 -4.82 11.73 2.40
N MET A 129 -4.65 10.56 1.78
CA MET A 129 -4.89 9.26 2.41
C MET A 129 -4.03 9.09 3.66
N TYR A 130 -2.73 9.40 3.58
CA TYR A 130 -1.84 9.35 4.74
C TYR A 130 -2.32 10.29 5.85
N ALA A 131 -2.64 11.54 5.51
CA ALA A 131 -3.13 12.52 6.47
C ALA A 131 -4.45 12.09 7.14
N SER A 132 -5.37 11.46 6.39
CA SER A 132 -6.63 10.95 6.92
C SER A 132 -6.45 9.86 7.98
N LEU A 133 -5.37 9.07 7.87
CA LEU A 133 -5.09 7.95 8.75
C LEU A 133 -4.26 8.36 9.96
N PHE A 134 -3.24 9.21 9.76
CA PHE A 134 -2.21 9.49 10.75
C PHE A 134 -2.31 10.88 11.37
N PHE A 135 -2.99 11.83 10.72
CA PHE A 135 -3.15 13.18 11.24
C PHE A 135 -4.53 13.39 11.84
N THR A 136 -4.62 14.36 12.75
CA THR A 136 -5.88 14.77 13.38
C THR A 136 -6.08 16.24 13.11
N LYS A 137 -7.23 16.60 12.54
CA LYS A 137 -7.65 18.00 12.40
C LYS A 137 -8.59 18.33 13.54
N GLY A 138 -8.25 19.34 14.34
CA GLY A 138 -9.01 19.73 15.53
C GLY A 138 -9.04 18.63 16.61
N THR A 139 -10.14 18.57 17.33
CA THR A 139 -10.40 17.59 18.40
C THR A 139 -11.27 16.47 17.87
N VAL A 140 -10.84 15.22 18.09
CA VAL A 140 -11.59 14.02 17.73
C VAL A 140 -11.85 13.19 18.98
N CYS A 141 -13.11 12.89 19.21
CA CYS A 141 -13.64 11.93 20.18
C CYS A 141 -14.48 10.94 19.35
#